data_AF-A0A2N1MYS2-F1
#
_entry.id   AF-A0A2N1MYS2-F1
#
_cell.length_a   1.000
_cell.length_b   1.000
_cell.length_c   1.000
_cell.angle_alpha   90.00
_cell.angle_beta   90.00
_cell.angle_gamma   90.00
#
_symmetry.space_group_name_H-M   'P 1'
#
loop_
_entity.id
_entity.type
_entity.pdbx_description
1 polymer ?
#
loop_
_entity_poly.entity_id
_entity_poly.type
_entity_poly.pdbx_seq_one_letter_code
_entity_poly.pdbx_strand_id
1 'polypeptide(L)'
;MIIKHPMDLSTINLKLKNNQYKSLEGFEKDIRLIFRNCYTYNEAGSEICYLGEVLESVFNKKWIEKITHQVKQRDELKRVRDDADIESGKSSLFIKL
;
A
#
# COMPACT_ATOMS: atom_id res chain seq x y z
N MET A 1 -14.46 20.70 -17.23
CA MET A 1 -13.11 20.31 -16.80
C MET A 1 -12.90 18.84 -17.12
N ILE A 2 -11.85 18.49 -17.86
CA ILE A 2 -11.59 17.10 -18.33
C ILE A 2 -11.19 16.19 -17.15
N ILE A 3 -10.36 16.68 -16.24
CA ILE A 3 -9.95 15.94 -15.02
C ILE A 3 -10.96 16.18 -13.91
N LYS A 4 -11.68 15.14 -13.50
CA LYS A 4 -12.73 15.25 -12.47
C LYS A 4 -12.19 15.34 -11.04
N HIS A 5 -11.05 14.72 -10.78
CA HIS A 5 -10.43 14.65 -9.46
C HIS A 5 -8.93 14.91 -9.58
N PRO A 6 -8.48 16.19 -9.51
CA PRO A 6 -7.07 16.52 -9.49
C PRO A 6 -6.34 15.86 -8.32
N MET A 7 -5.10 15.46 -8.53
CA MET A 7 -4.22 14.91 -7.49
C MET A 7 -2.77 15.13 -7.91
N ASP A 8 -1.90 15.38 -6.93
CA ASP A 8 -0.47 15.59 -7.10
C ASP A 8 0.30 15.15 -5.84
N LEU A 9 1.63 15.02 -5.95
CA LEU A 9 2.46 14.52 -4.86
C LEU A 9 2.52 15.45 -3.64
N SER A 10 2.39 16.77 -3.83
CA SER A 10 2.34 17.73 -2.73
C SER A 10 1.04 17.59 -1.94
N THR A 11 -0.09 17.40 -2.63
CA THR A 11 -1.38 17.08 -2.00
C THR A 11 -1.30 15.77 -1.22
N ILE A 12 -0.75 14.70 -1.80
CA ILE A 12 -0.57 13.41 -1.10
C ILE A 12 0.31 13.56 0.14
N ASN A 13 1.41 14.32 0.05
CA ASN A 13 2.28 14.59 1.20
C ASN A 13 1.55 15.34 2.32
N LEU A 14 0.69 16.30 1.99
CA LEU A 14 -0.14 17.01 2.96
C LEU A 14 -1.14 16.05 3.63
N LYS A 15 -1.81 15.19 2.84
CA LYS A 15 -2.74 14.18 3.36
C LYS A 15 -2.05 13.20 4.32
N LEU A 16 -0.81 12.78 4.00
CA LEU A 16 0.03 11.96 4.89
C LEU A 16 0.34 12.68 6.21
N LYS A 17 0.86 13.91 6.14
CA LYS A 17 1.21 14.70 7.33
C LYS A 17 0.03 14.97 8.25
N ASN A 18 -1.17 15.10 7.67
CA ASN A 18 -2.41 15.33 8.39
C ASN A 18 -3.13 14.03 8.78
N ASN A 19 -2.48 12.87 8.67
CA ASN A 19 -3.01 11.56 9.02
C ASN A 19 -4.37 11.24 8.37
N GLN A 20 -4.58 11.69 7.13
CA GLN A 20 -5.86 11.57 6.42
C GLN A 20 -6.03 10.23 5.71
N TYR A 21 -4.96 9.45 5.59
CA TYR A 21 -5.03 8.09 5.07
C TYR A 21 -5.31 7.11 6.20
N LYS A 22 -6.52 6.55 6.22
CA LYS A 22 -6.91 5.50 7.17
C LYS A 22 -6.31 4.13 6.83
N SER A 23 -5.80 3.98 5.62
CA SER A 23 -5.24 2.71 5.12
C SER A 23 -4.28 2.94 3.96
N LEU A 24 -3.47 1.93 3.66
CA LEU A 24 -2.51 1.96 2.55
C LEU A 24 -3.22 2.00 1.20
N GLU A 25 -4.37 1.36 1.08
CA GLU A 25 -5.19 1.37 -0.13
C GLU A 25 -5.69 2.78 -0.45
N GLY A 26 -5.99 3.60 0.57
CA GLY A 26 -6.35 5.00 0.38
C GLY A 26 -5.20 5.81 -0.21
N PHE A 27 -3.97 5.58 0.28
CA PHE A 27 -2.76 6.22 -0.25
C PHE A 27 -2.47 5.75 -1.69
N GLU A 28 -2.53 4.45 -1.97
CA GLU A 28 -2.34 3.92 -3.32
C GLU A 28 -3.33 4.52 -4.32
N LYS A 29 -4.61 4.61 -3.95
CA LYS A 29 -5.66 5.15 -4.83
C LYS A 29 -5.33 6.56 -5.31
N ASP A 30 -4.80 7.41 -4.45
CA ASP A 30 -4.42 8.78 -4.84
C ASP A 30 -3.18 8.80 -5.73
N ILE A 31 -2.17 7.95 -5.46
CA ILE A 31 -1.01 7.83 -6.36
C ILE A 31 -1.46 7.35 -7.75
N ARG A 32 -2.34 6.33 -7.82
CA ARG A 32 -2.90 5.84 -9.08
C ARG A 32 -3.70 6.92 -9.81
N LEU A 33 -4.35 7.81 -9.08
CA LEU A 33 -5.09 8.93 -9.67
C LEU A 33 -4.17 9.92 -10.37
N ILE A 34 -2.95 10.14 -9.87
CA ILE A 34 -1.93 10.95 -10.57
C ILE A 34 -1.64 10.36 -11.96
N PHE A 35 -1.36 9.06 -12.04
CA PHE A 35 -1.05 8.39 -13.32
C PHE A 35 -2.25 8.40 -14.27
N ARG A 36 -3.44 8.05 -13.78
CA ARG A 36 -4.68 8.09 -14.59
C ARG A 36 -4.95 9.48 -15.14
N ASN A 37 -4.81 10.51 -14.31
CA ASN A 37 -5.01 11.89 -14.75
C ASN A 37 -3.95 12.31 -15.77
N CYS A 38 -2.69 11.90 -15.58
CA CYS A 38 -1.60 12.12 -16.53
C CYS A 38 -1.97 11.55 -17.91
N TYR A 39 -2.40 10.29 -17.99
CA TYR A 39 -2.72 9.65 -19.26
C TYR A 39 -4.06 10.09 -19.86
N THR A 40 -4.96 10.64 -19.05
CA THR A 40 -6.23 11.20 -19.53
C THR A 40 -6.05 12.57 -20.17
N TYR A 41 -5.12 13.38 -19.65
CA TYR A 41 -4.92 14.74 -20.11
C TYR A 41 -3.90 14.86 -21.24
N ASN A 42 -2.84 14.05 -21.18
CA ASN A 42 -1.71 14.16 -22.11
C ASN A 42 -1.89 13.23 -23.32
N GLU A 43 -1.34 13.65 -24.46
CA GLU A 43 -1.35 12.85 -25.69
C GLU A 43 -0.59 11.54 -25.50
N ALA A 44 -1.15 10.44 -26.01
CA ALA A 44 -0.49 9.14 -25.98
C ALA A 44 0.85 9.20 -26.76
N GLY A 45 1.92 8.66 -26.16
CA GLY A 45 3.26 8.73 -26.75
C GLY A 45 4.00 10.05 -26.53
N SER A 46 3.39 11.04 -25.87
CA SER A 46 4.10 12.24 -25.43
C SER A 46 5.17 11.92 -24.39
N GLU A 47 6.18 12.78 -24.28
CA GLU A 47 7.23 12.69 -23.26
C GLU A 47 6.64 12.64 -21.84
N ILE A 48 5.57 13.39 -21.59
CA ILE A 48 4.90 13.42 -20.28
C ILE A 48 4.26 12.06 -19.95
N CYS A 49 3.60 11.41 -20.91
CA CYS A 49 3.08 10.05 -20.73
C CYS A 49 4.20 9.07 -20.41
N TYR A 50 5.31 9.12 -21.16
CA TYR A 50 6.48 8.26 -20.92
C TYR A 50 7.07 8.47 -19.51
N LEU A 51 7.26 9.72 -19.09
CA LEU A 51 7.74 10.02 -17.73
C LEU A 51 6.75 9.53 -16.65
N GLY A 52 5.44 9.61 -16.91
CA GLY A 52 4.41 9.04 -16.08
C GLY A 52 4.56 7.52 -15.92
N GLU A 53 4.79 6.80 -17.02
CA GLU A 53 5.00 5.34 -17.02
C GLU A 53 6.26 4.93 -16.25
N VAL A 54 7.35 5.68 -16.42
CA VAL A 54 8.60 5.46 -15.65
C VAL A 54 8.33 5.62 -14.16
N LEU A 55 7.62 6.69 -13.77
CA LEU A 55 7.28 6.93 -12.36
C LEU A 55 6.34 5.86 -11.81
N GLU A 56 5.33 5.43 -12.58
CA GLU A 56 4.43 4.33 -12.20
C GLU A 56 5.19 3.01 -12.00
N SER A 57 6.15 2.71 -12.87
CA SER A 57 7.02 1.53 -12.73
C SER A 57 7.85 1.56 -11.44
N VAL A 58 8.44 2.71 -11.09
CA VAL A 58 9.19 2.89 -9.84
C VAL A 58 8.27 2.72 -8.63
N PHE A 59 7.06 3.30 -8.68
CA PHE A 59 6.07 3.14 -7.62
C PHE A 59 5.68 1.67 -7.45
N ASN A 60 5.37 0.96 -8.53
CA ASN A 60 4.97 -0.45 -8.49
C ASN A 60 6.00 -1.35 -7.83
N LYS A 61 7.28 -1.17 -8.18
CA LYS A 61 8.38 -1.94 -7.56
C LYS A 61 8.41 -1.74 -6.05
N LYS A 62 8.40 -0.48 -5.61
CA LYS A 62 8.42 -0.14 -4.17
C LYS A 62 7.16 -0.60 -3.44
N TRP A 63 6.01 -0.54 -4.10
CA TRP A 63 4.74 -0.96 -3.53
C TRP A 63 4.71 -2.47 -3.28
N ILE A 64 5.15 -3.27 -4.27
CA ILE A 64 5.24 -4.73 -4.15
C ILE A 64 6.21 -5.13 -3.03
N GLU A 65 7.38 -4.49 -2.96
CA GLU A 65 8.34 -4.72 -1.88
C GLU A 65 7.72 -4.46 -0.50
N LYS A 66 7.01 -3.32 -0.37
CA LYS A 66 6.33 -2.94 0.88
C LYS A 66 5.25 -3.94 1.28
N ILE A 67 4.38 -4.33 0.35
CA ILE A 67 3.28 -5.28 0.61
C ILE A 67 3.85 -6.66 0.95
N THR A 68 4.86 -7.12 0.21
CA THR A 68 5.52 -8.41 0.48
C THR A 68 6.10 -8.44 1.89
N HIS A 69 6.75 -7.36 2.33
CA HIS A 69 7.28 -7.27 3.68
C HIS A 69 6.17 -7.29 4.75
N GLN A 70 5.04 -6.62 4.52
CA GLN A 70 3.91 -6.64 5.46
C GLN A 70 3.24 -8.00 5.57
N VAL A 71 3.10 -8.71 4.44
CA VAL A 71 2.56 -10.08 4.44
C VAL A 71 3.45 -11.00 5.26
N LYS A 72 4.79 -10.94 5.07
CA LYS A 72 5.74 -11.73 5.85
C LYS A 72 5.63 -11.45 7.35
N GLN A 73 5.63 -10.19 7.76
CA GLN A 73 5.46 -9.83 9.18
C GLN A 73 4.13 -10.33 9.76
N ARG A 74 3.05 -10.24 8.98
CA ARG A 74 1.73 -10.71 9.41
C ARG A 74 1.71 -12.24 9.57
N ASP A 75 2.35 -12.97 8.66
CA ASP A 75 2.41 -14.43 8.71
C ASP A 75 3.32 -14.93 9.84
N GLU A 76 4.44 -14.25 10.10
CA GLU A 76 5.30 -14.51 11.26
C GLU A 76 4.52 -14.29 12.57
N LEU A 77 3.78 -13.20 12.68
CA LEU A 77 2.96 -12.91 13.87
C LEU A 77 1.85 -13.96 14.08
N LYS A 78 1.28 -14.51 13.01
CA LYS A 78 0.30 -15.61 13.13
C LYS A 78 0.96 -16.88 13.65
N ARG A 79 2.11 -17.28 13.11
CA ARG A 79 2.85 -18.46 13.58
C ARG A 79 3.20 -18.37 15.07
N VAL A 80 3.69 -17.21 15.51
CA VAL A 80 3.99 -16.97 16.93
C VAL A 80 2.74 -17.10 17.81
N ARG A 81 1.58 -16.64 17.35
CA ARG A 81 0.31 -16.80 18.08
C ARG A 81 -0.13 -18.25 18.12
N ASP A 82 -0.07 -18.96 16.99
CA ASP A 82 -0.45 -20.36 16.90
C ASP A 82 0.43 -21.24 17.82
N ASP A 83 1.74 -20.99 17.88
CA ASP A 83 2.68 -21.69 18.78
C ASP A 83 2.37 -21.38 20.26
N ALA A 84 2.06 -20.12 20.60
CA ALA A 84 1.71 -19.72 21.96
C ALA A 84 0.37 -20.35 22.43
N ASP A 85 -0.61 -20.46 21.54
CA ASP A 85 -1.89 -21.10 21.83
C ASP A 85 -1.69 -22.61 22.11
N ILE A 86 -0.82 -23.28 21.35
CA ILE A 86 -0.44 -24.69 21.57
C ILE A 86 0.25 -24.89 22.93
N GLU A 87 1.18 -24.00 23.30
CA GLU A 87 1.87 -24.04 24.61
C GLU A 87 0.87 -23.87 25.76
N SER A 88 -0.05 -22.89 25.66
CA SER A 88 -1.06 -22.63 26.68
C SER A 88 -2.04 -23.80 26.86
N GLY A 89 -2.42 -24.47 25.76
CA GLY A 89 -3.26 -25.65 25.78
C GLY A 89 -2.60 -26.85 26.46
N LYS A 90 -1.28 -27.02 26.30
CA LYS A 90 -0.51 -28.05 27.01
C LYS A 90 -0.49 -27.79 28.51
N SER A 91 -0.19 -26.56 28.96
CA SER A 91 -0.19 -26.22 30.39
C SER A 91 -1.56 -26.42 31.07
N SER A 92 -2.67 -26.17 30.37
CA SER A 92 -4.01 -26.41 30.91
C SER A 92 -4.32 -27.90 31.12
N LEU A 93 -3.75 -28.79 30.28
CA LEU A 93 -3.96 -30.23 30.39
C LEU A 93 -3.17 -30.85 31.55
N PHE A 94 -1.98 -30.32 31.86
CA PHE A 94 -1.14 -30.80 32.98
C PHE A 94 -1.70 -30.45 34.37
N ILE A 95 -2.58 -29.45 34.49
CA ILE A 95 -3.20 -29.08 35.77
C ILE A 95 -4.46 -29.92 36.07
N LYS A 96 -4.96 -30.68 35.10
CA LYS A 96 -6.19 -31.49 35.21
C LYS A 96 -5.95 -33.00 35.44
N LEU A 97 -4.70 -33.43 35.56
CA LEU A 97 -4.31 -34.78 35.98
C LEU A 97 -3.76 -34.74 37.41
#